data_AF-A0A957FUD4-F1
#
_entry.id   AF-A0A957FUD4-F1
#
_cell.length_a   1.000
_cell.length_b   1.000
_cell.length_c   1.000
_cell.angle_alpha   90.00
_cell.angle_beta   90.00
_cell.angle_gamma   90.00
#
_symmetry.space_group_name_H-M   'P 1'
#
loop_
_entity.id
_entity.type
_entity.pdbx_description
1 polymer ?
#
loop_
_entity_poly.entity_id
_entity_poly.type
_entity_poly.pdbx_seq_one_letter_code
_entity_poly.pdbx_strand_id
1 'polypeptide(L)' 'MQIEKLWLGSQSPRRLALVAYVGLVWHTAVADVDEDIIDDPDPVQNVLARAKLKGTVLQQ' A
#
# COMPACT_ATOMS: atom_id res chain seq x y z
N MET A 1 -8.02 10.25 -22.39
CA MET A 1 -8.41 9.42 -21.23
C MET A 1 -7.13 8.94 -20.58
N GLN A 2 -6.75 9.47 -19.42
CA GLN A 2 -5.62 8.92 -18.66
C GLN A 2 -6.09 7.61 -18.02
N ILE A 3 -5.42 6.50 -18.33
CA ILE A 3 -5.64 5.25 -17.61
C ILE A 3 -4.88 5.40 -16.30
N GLU A 4 -5.61 5.57 -15.19
CA GLU A 4 -5.01 5.55 -13.86
C GLU A 4 -4.37 4.17 -13.63
N LYS A 5 -3.07 4.17 -13.32
CA LYS A 5 -2.32 2.95 -13.06
C LYS A 5 -2.58 2.50 -11.63
N LEU A 6 -2.94 1.22 -11.44
CA LEU A 6 -3.09 0.62 -10.11
C LEU A 6 -1.71 0.21 -9.58
N TRP A 7 -1.33 0.73 -8.41
CA TRP A 7 -0.05 0.42 -7.75
C TRP A 7 -0.27 -0.32 -6.44
N LEU A 8 0.52 -1.38 -6.22
CA LEU A 8 0.63 -2.08 -4.94
C LEU A 8 1.93 -1.67 -4.23
N GLY A 9 1.78 -0.91 -3.15
CA GLY A 9 2.87 -0.51 -2.26
C GLY A 9 3.24 -1.55 -1.22
N SER A 10 3.64 -2.74 -1.65
CA SER A 10 4.01 -3.81 -0.72
C SER A 10 5.04 -4.76 -1.28
N GLN A 11 6.02 -5.13 -0.45
CA GLN A 11 6.96 -6.22 -0.73
C GLN A 11 6.48 -7.57 -0.19
N SER A 12 5.33 -7.64 0.47
CA SER A 12 4.84 -8.90 1.06
C SER A 12 4.51 -9.92 -0.04
N PRO A 13 5.19 -11.08 -0.10
CA PRO A 13 4.92 -12.10 -1.12
C PRO A 13 3.47 -12.58 -1.10
N ARG A 14 2.86 -12.58 0.08
CA ARG A 14 1.45 -12.94 0.27
C ARG A 14 0.51 -11.93 -0.41
N ARG A 15 0.76 -10.63 -0.29
CA ARG A 15 -0.07 -9.59 -0.92
C ARG A 15 0.12 -9.57 -2.44
N LEU A 16 1.34 -9.82 -2.91
CA LEU A 16 1.67 -9.99 -4.33
C LEU A 16 0.92 -11.18 -4.95
N ALA A 17 0.86 -12.31 -4.26
CA ALA A 17 0.08 -13.46 -4.71
C ALA A 17 -1.42 -13.17 -4.73
N LEU A 18 -1.94 -12.44 -3.74
CA LEU A 18 -3.37 -12.12 -3.65
C LEU A 18 -3.84 -11.12 -4.71
N VAL A 19 -3.05 -10.08 -5.01
CA VAL A 19 -3.45 -9.05 -5.97
C VAL A 19 -3.59 -9.60 -7.40
N ALA A 20 -2.91 -10.72 -7.70
CA ALA A 20 -3.04 -11.41 -8.99
C ALA A 20 -4.48 -11.89 -9.27
N TYR A 21 -5.31 -12.11 -8.24
CA TYR A 21 -6.70 -12.54 -8.40
C TYR A 21 -7.69 -11.42 -8.72
N VAL A 22 -7.26 -10.15 -8.64
CA VAL A 22 -8.15 -8.98 -8.82
C VAL A 22 -8.52 -8.77 -10.30
N GLY A 23 -7.78 -9.37 -11.24
CA GLY A 23 -8.07 -9.29 -12.68
C GLY A 23 -7.83 -7.90 -13.29
N LEU A 24 -7.08 -7.04 -12.60
CA LEU A 24 -6.68 -5.70 -13.06
C LEU A 24 -5.21 -5.71 -13.48
N VAL A 25 -4.82 -4.76 -14.33
CA VAL A 25 -3.41 -4.45 -14.57
C VAL A 25 -2.88 -3.65 -13.39
N TRP A 26 -1.83 -4.14 -12.73
CA TRP A 26 -1.21 -3.47 -11.59
C TRP A 26 0.31 -3.48 -11.69
N HIS A 27 0.93 -2.55 -10.97
CA HIS A 27 2.37 -2.42 -10.82
C HIS A 27 2.74 -2.52 -9.34
N THR A 28 4.03 -2.76 -9.05
CA THR A 28 4.54 -2.76 -7.68
C THR A 28 5.55 -1.66 -7.50
N ALA A 29 5.57 -1.10 -6.30
CA ALA A 29 6.62 -0.20 -5.86
C ALA A 29 6.91 -0.48 -4.39
N VAL A 30 8.17 -0.24 -4.00
CA VAL A 30 8.56 -0.26 -2.60
C VAL A 30 8.18 1.09 -2.01
N ALA A 31 7.23 1.10 -1.08
CA ALA A 31 7.02 2.24 -0.22
C ALA A 31 8.06 2.18 0.90
N ASP A 32 9.14 2.95 0.75
CA ASP A 32 10.12 3.18 1.81
C ASP A 32 9.52 4.20 2.78
N VAL A 33 8.85 3.68 3.82
CA VAL A 33 8.16 4.49 4.82
C VAL A 33 8.54 4.04 6.21
N ASP A 34 8.84 5.01 7.07
CA ASP A 34 8.97 4.78 8.49
C ASP A 34 7.56 4.62 9.09
N GLU A 35 7.20 3.38 9.45
CA GLU A 35 5.91 3.07 10.08
C GLU A 35 5.89 3.39 11.58
N ASP A 36 7.06 3.59 12.21
CA ASP A 36 7.18 3.80 13.66
C ASP A 36 6.79 5.23 14.06
N ILE A 37 6.65 6.14 13.09
CA ILE A 37 6.06 7.47 13.31
C ILE A 37 4.56 7.39 13.65
N ILE A 38 3.92 6.24 13.42
CA ILE A 38 2.51 6.01 13.70
C ILE A 38 2.37 5.22 15.00
N ASP A 39 1.95 5.96 16.03
CA ASP A 39 1.71 5.44 17.37
C ASP A 39 0.30 5.83 17.84
N ASP A 40 -0.70 5.19 17.22
CA ASP A 40 -2.10 5.29 17.67
C ASP A 40 -2.40 4.18 18.70
N PRO A 41 -2.98 4.51 19.86
CA PRO A 41 -3.32 3.53 20.90
C PRO A 41 -4.47 2.59 20.51
N ASP A 42 -5.30 2.96 19.53
CA ASP A 42 -6.27 2.05 18.92
C ASP A 42 -5.57 1.24 17.81
N PRO A 43 -5.42 -0.10 17.97
CA PRO A 43 -4.76 -0.94 16.97
C PRO A 43 -5.40 -0.84 15.58
N VAL A 44 -6.71 -0.58 15.50
CA VAL A 44 -7.42 -0.44 14.23
C VAL A 44 -6.97 0.85 13.53
N GLN A 45 -6.94 1.97 14.24
CA GLN A 45 -6.51 3.24 13.68
C GLN A 45 -5.04 3.22 13.30
N ASN A 46 -4.20 2.56 14.11
CA ASN A 46 -2.78 2.40 13.83
C ASN A 46 -2.54 1.71 12.47
N VAL A 47 -3.21 0.58 12.23
CA VAL A 47 -3.10 -0.17 10.97
C VAL A 47 -3.62 0.64 9.79
N LEU A 48 -4.75 1.36 9.95
CA LEU A 48 -5.30 2.22 8.90
C LEU A 48 -4.35 3.37 8.53
N ALA A 49 -3.76 4.02 9.53
CA ALA A 49 -2.80 5.09 9.32
C ALA A 49 -1.54 4.58 8.59
N ARG A 50 -1.00 3.42 8.99
CA ARG A 50 0.16 2.79 8.31
C ARG A 50 -0.14 2.43 6.87
N ALA A 51 -1.34 1.91 6.59
CA ALA A 51 -1.77 1.60 5.24
C ALA A 51 -1.89 2.86 4.37
N LYS A 52 -2.44 3.94 4.93
CA LYS A 52 -2.53 5.24 4.24
C LYS A 52 -1.15 5.81 3.91
N LEU A 53 -0.23 5.80 4.88
CA LEU A 53 1.14 6.29 4.69
C LEU A 53 1.84 5.62 3.50
N LYS A 54 1.74 4.29 3.40
CA LYS A 54 2.27 3.51 2.26
C LYS A 54 1.64 3.91 0.92
N GLY A 55 0.36 4.25 0.91
CA GLY A 55 -0.34 4.69 -0.30
C GLY A 55 0.08 6.08 -0.76
N THR A 56 0.19 7.04 0.16
CA THR A 56 0.52 8.44 -0.15
C THR A 56 1.88 8.60 -0.83
N VAL A 57 2.89 7.82 -0.43
CA VAL A 57 4.23 7.89 -1.03
C VAL A 57 4.25 7.43 -2.50
N LEU A 58 3.28 6.61 -2.92
CA LEU A 58 3.20 6.08 -4.28
C LEU A 58 2.27 6.88 -5.21
N GLN A 59 1.64 7.93 -4.70
CA GLN A 59 0.80 8.85 -5.49
C GLN A 59 1.59 10.03 -6.09
N GLN A 60 2.92 10.04 -5.95
CA GLN A 60 3.85 11.01 -6.53
C GLN A 60 4.32 10.55 -7.91
#